data_AF-A0AAD6CDQ3-F1
#
_entry.id   AF-A0AAD6CDQ3-F1
#
_cell.length_a   1.000
_cell.length_b   1.000
_cell.length_c   1.000
_cell.angle_alpha   90.00
_cell.angle_beta   90.00
_cell.angle_gamma   90.00
#
_symmetry.space_group_name_H-M   'P 1'
#
loop_
_entity.id
_entity.type
_entity.pdbx_description
1 polymer ?
#
loop_
_entity_poly.entity_id
_entity_poly.type
_entity_poly.pdbx_seq_one_letter_code
_entity_poly.pdbx_strand_id
1 'polypeptide(L)'
;MHQDTIYSETTTCPGKKQAKEATDLEQSEGEILGHTMGKNEHIKAAEGDRNFHRLGWKRLTIVLIVQSVALGSLSLPSAFATLGMVAGVILTIGFGLIALYSSYIIGLVKLRYPHLPHYVDFGRLLMGGIGDKIFGVGFVALMTLTVGSHCLTGKLALTIITESNVCALLFSIVSAVILFVFAVPPSFAEISILGYIDFASIIVVIGISVIATSVQNTGSVSSD
;
A
#
# COMPACT_ATOMS: atom_id res chain seq x y z
N MET A 1 -19.58 36.88 37.09
CA MET A 1 -18.83 36.61 35.84
C MET A 1 -18.17 35.25 36.04
N HIS A 2 -18.95 34.21 35.77
CA HIS A 2 -18.74 32.82 36.21
C HIS A 2 -18.21 31.97 35.03
N GLN A 3 -17.02 31.44 35.25
CA GLN A 3 -16.46 30.11 34.97
C GLN A 3 -17.28 29.01 34.23
N ASP A 4 -16.56 28.32 33.32
CA ASP A 4 -16.66 26.93 32.81
C ASP A 4 -17.88 26.45 31.99
N THR A 5 -17.61 25.50 31.06
CA THR A 5 -18.48 24.76 30.10
C THR A 5 -18.43 25.33 28.67
N ILE A 6 -17.59 24.89 27.72
CA ILE A 6 -17.65 23.61 26.97
C ILE A 6 -16.22 23.20 26.56
N TYR A 7 -15.59 22.35 27.37
CA TYR A 7 -14.59 21.37 26.95
C TYR A 7 -15.25 19.98 27.11
N SER A 8 -15.82 19.45 26.03
CA SER A 8 -16.28 18.06 25.81
C SER A 8 -16.90 18.07 24.41
N GLU A 9 -16.41 17.35 23.41
CA GLU A 9 -16.21 15.90 23.43
C GLU A 9 -15.11 15.52 22.43
N THR A 10 -13.94 15.20 22.96
CA THR A 10 -12.91 14.43 22.24
C THR A 10 -13.39 12.99 22.20
N THR A 11 -14.23 12.60 21.23
CA THR A 11 -14.42 11.19 20.90
C THR A 11 -15.02 10.99 19.51
N THR A 12 -14.41 10.08 18.73
CA THR A 12 -14.88 9.49 17.46
C THR A 12 -14.37 10.18 16.17
N CYS A 13 -13.40 9.69 15.40
CA CYS A 13 -12.42 8.61 15.47
C CYS A 13 -11.25 9.07 14.57
N PRO A 14 -9.98 9.11 15.03
CA PRO A 14 -8.80 9.45 14.23
C PRO A 14 -8.37 8.30 13.31
N GLY A 15 -9.34 7.49 12.88
CA GLY A 15 -9.13 6.40 11.96
C GLY A 15 -9.37 6.87 10.53
N LYS A 16 -10.51 7.51 10.25
CA LYS A 16 -11.28 7.38 8.99
C LYS A 16 -10.63 7.79 7.64
N LYS A 17 -9.37 8.20 7.62
CA LYS A 17 -8.69 8.71 6.42
C LYS A 17 -7.42 7.96 6.01
N GLN A 18 -6.76 7.23 6.89
CA GLN A 18 -5.54 6.49 6.50
C GLN A 18 -5.82 5.37 5.49
N ALA A 19 -7.01 4.76 5.54
CA ALA A 19 -7.39 3.81 4.49
C ALA A 19 -7.64 4.47 3.14
N LYS A 20 -7.99 5.76 3.10
CA LYS A 20 -8.41 6.36 1.84
C LYS A 20 -7.23 6.64 0.91
N GLU A 21 -6.01 6.72 1.44
CA GLU A 21 -4.89 7.25 0.66
C GLU A 21 -4.02 6.20 -0.03
N ALA A 22 -3.77 5.04 0.59
CA ALA A 22 -3.27 3.92 -0.19
C ALA A 22 -4.38 3.31 -1.10
N THR A 23 -5.64 3.71 -0.86
CA THR A 23 -6.75 3.52 -1.81
C THR A 23 -6.74 4.54 -2.94
N ASP A 24 -6.27 5.78 -2.79
CA ASP A 24 -6.21 6.72 -3.93
C ASP A 24 -5.08 6.32 -4.91
N LEU A 25 -4.10 5.54 -4.44
CA LEU A 25 -3.14 4.84 -5.29
C LEU A 25 -3.81 3.62 -5.97
N GLU A 26 -4.35 2.63 -5.26
CA GLU A 26 -5.04 1.47 -5.89
C GLU A 26 -6.29 1.85 -6.74
N GLN A 27 -7.02 2.90 -6.37
CA GLN A 27 -8.24 3.33 -7.07
C GLN A 27 -7.94 4.04 -8.38
N SER A 28 -6.78 4.68 -8.48
CA SER A 28 -6.31 5.25 -9.74
C SER A 28 -5.71 4.15 -10.66
N GLU A 29 -5.38 2.95 -10.15
CA GLU A 29 -5.12 1.76 -10.99
C GLU A 29 -6.41 1.19 -11.61
N GLY A 30 -7.51 1.15 -10.85
CA GLY A 30 -8.80 0.68 -11.35
C GLY A 30 -9.43 1.60 -12.41
N GLU A 31 -9.14 2.90 -12.39
CA GLU A 31 -9.78 3.89 -13.24
C GLU A 31 -9.04 4.09 -14.59
N ILE A 32 -7.71 3.97 -14.61
CA ILE A 32 -6.90 4.05 -15.85
C ILE A 32 -7.13 2.81 -16.74
N LEU A 33 -7.33 1.63 -16.14
CA LEU A 33 -7.69 0.40 -16.86
C LEU A 33 -9.08 0.46 -17.49
N GLY A 34 -10.00 1.25 -16.92
CA GLY A 34 -11.32 1.49 -17.48
C GLY A 34 -11.26 2.30 -18.78
N HIS A 35 -10.42 3.34 -18.84
CA HIS A 35 -10.37 4.21 -20.01
C HIS A 35 -9.93 3.51 -21.32
N THR A 36 -9.37 2.29 -21.27
CA THR A 36 -9.01 1.49 -22.46
C THR A 36 -10.14 0.55 -22.93
N MET A 37 -11.23 0.39 -22.16
CA MET A 37 -12.31 -0.61 -22.37
C MET A 37 -13.69 0.04 -22.63
N GLY A 38 -13.70 1.26 -23.18
CA GLY A 38 -14.80 2.23 -23.13
C GLY A 38 -16.13 1.97 -23.88
N LYS A 39 -16.78 0.81 -23.77
CA LYS A 39 -18.19 0.70 -24.24
C LYS A 39 -19.16 -0.15 -23.42
N ASN A 40 -18.67 -1.01 -22.52
CA ASN A 40 -19.51 -1.84 -21.63
C ASN A 40 -19.57 -1.31 -20.18
N GLU A 41 -18.96 -0.16 -19.93
CA GLU A 41 -18.53 0.26 -18.59
C GLU A 41 -19.55 1.09 -17.83
N HIS A 42 -20.46 1.80 -18.50
CA HIS A 42 -21.43 2.64 -17.78
C HIS A 42 -22.40 1.85 -16.89
N ILE A 43 -22.66 0.57 -17.19
CA ILE A 43 -23.49 -0.31 -16.35
C ILE A 43 -22.63 -0.98 -15.25
N LYS A 44 -21.40 -1.41 -15.57
CA LYS A 44 -20.47 -1.99 -14.59
C LYS A 44 -19.89 -0.97 -13.60
N ALA A 45 -19.69 0.27 -14.00
CA ALA A 45 -19.23 1.36 -13.15
C ALA A 45 -20.33 1.81 -12.18
N ALA A 46 -21.60 1.82 -12.60
CA ALA A 46 -22.74 2.09 -11.72
C ALA A 46 -22.99 0.95 -10.71
N GLU A 47 -22.77 -0.30 -11.11
CA GLU A 47 -22.79 -1.44 -10.20
C GLU A 47 -21.55 -1.49 -9.30
N GLY A 48 -20.38 -1.11 -9.84
CA GLY A 48 -19.15 -0.86 -9.10
C GLY A 48 -19.38 0.15 -7.99
N ASP A 49 -19.89 1.35 -8.29
CA ASP A 49 -20.14 2.42 -7.32
C ASP A 49 -21.06 1.99 -6.16
N ARG A 50 -22.09 1.18 -6.46
CA ARG A 50 -22.99 0.58 -5.46
C ARG A 50 -22.30 -0.52 -4.63
N ASN A 51 -21.31 -1.22 -5.19
CA ASN A 51 -20.50 -2.22 -4.49
C ASN A 51 -19.32 -1.59 -3.71
N PHE A 52 -18.74 -0.49 -4.20
CA PHE A 52 -17.68 0.28 -3.53
C PHE A 52 -18.18 0.90 -2.22
N HIS A 53 -19.44 1.32 -2.16
CA HIS A 53 -20.06 1.81 -0.92
C HIS A 53 -20.26 0.72 0.16
N ARG A 54 -20.07 -0.58 -0.15
CA ARG A 54 -20.09 -1.66 0.86
C ARG A 54 -18.72 -1.98 1.45
N LEU A 55 -17.66 -1.33 0.98
CA LEU A 55 -16.33 -1.42 1.58
C LEU A 55 -16.32 -0.63 2.88
N GLY A 56 -16.49 -1.34 3.99
CA GLY A 56 -16.26 -0.75 5.30
C GLY A 56 -14.84 -0.22 5.36
N TRP A 57 -14.69 1.10 5.53
CA TRP A 57 -13.41 1.81 5.62
C TRP A 57 -12.36 1.09 6.47
N LYS A 58 -12.79 0.36 7.51
CA LYS A 58 -11.96 -0.47 8.39
C LYS A 58 -11.21 -1.61 7.68
N ARG A 59 -11.86 -2.33 6.76
CA ARG A 59 -11.29 -3.51 6.08
C ARG A 59 -10.16 -3.10 5.14
N LEU A 60 -10.40 -2.01 4.42
CA LEU A 60 -9.43 -1.38 3.55
C LEU A 60 -8.21 -0.88 4.33
N THR A 61 -8.40 -0.27 5.51
CA THR A 61 -7.27 0.20 6.33
C THR A 61 -6.34 -0.96 6.69
N ILE A 62 -6.92 -2.10 7.07
CA ILE A 62 -6.14 -3.25 7.52
C ILE A 62 -5.27 -3.77 6.39
N VAL A 63 -5.83 -4.01 5.21
CA VAL A 63 -5.08 -4.47 4.02
C VAL A 63 -3.91 -3.54 3.70
N LEU A 64 -4.17 -2.23 3.68
CA LEU A 64 -3.16 -1.23 3.32
C LEU A 64 -2.02 -1.12 4.34
N ILE A 65 -2.34 -1.24 5.63
CA ILE A 65 -1.33 -1.28 6.70
C ILE A 65 -0.44 -2.51 6.53
N VAL A 66 -1.05 -3.68 6.32
CA VAL A 66 -0.30 -4.94 6.21
C VAL A 66 0.61 -4.92 4.98
N GLN A 67 0.10 -4.46 3.84
CA GLN A 67 0.89 -4.29 2.63
C GLN A 67 2.08 -3.36 2.83
N SER A 68 1.88 -2.24 3.54
CA SER A 68 2.95 -1.27 3.82
C SER A 68 4.03 -1.86 4.75
N VAL A 69 3.62 -2.60 5.79
CA VAL A 69 4.54 -3.27 6.72
C VAL A 69 5.35 -4.35 6.00
N ALA A 70 4.71 -5.14 5.12
CA ALA A 70 5.37 -6.19 4.35
C ALA A 70 6.49 -5.62 3.46
N LEU A 71 6.19 -4.58 2.67
CA LEU A 71 7.18 -3.92 1.79
C LEU A 71 8.33 -3.30 2.58
N GLY A 72 8.04 -2.71 3.73
CA GLY A 72 9.06 -2.20 4.65
C GLY A 72 9.97 -3.32 5.15
N SER A 73 9.42 -4.38 5.72
CA SER A 73 10.20 -5.45 6.36
C SER A 73 11.20 -6.16 5.44
N LEU A 74 10.92 -6.22 4.12
CA LEU A 74 11.80 -6.84 3.14
C LEU A 74 13.04 -5.98 2.82
N SER A 75 12.90 -4.66 2.86
CA SER A 75 13.95 -3.72 2.42
C SER A 75 14.72 -3.08 3.58
N LEU A 76 14.07 -2.93 4.74
CA LEU A 76 14.68 -2.33 5.93
C LEU A 76 15.98 -3.05 6.36
N PRO A 77 16.09 -4.39 6.41
CA PRO A 77 17.31 -5.05 6.89
C PRO A 77 18.55 -4.64 6.11
N SER A 78 18.45 -4.58 4.78
CA SER A 78 19.57 -4.17 3.91
C SER A 78 19.90 -2.68 4.04
N ALA A 79 18.88 -1.84 4.23
CA ALA A 79 19.06 -0.40 4.41
C ALA A 79 19.78 -0.09 5.73
N PHE A 80 19.36 -0.74 6.83
CA PHE A 80 20.01 -0.60 8.14
C PHE A 80 21.43 -1.19 8.16
N ALA A 81 21.69 -2.27 7.43
CA ALA A 81 23.03 -2.82 7.28
C ALA A 81 24.00 -1.85 6.58
N THR A 82 23.49 -1.02 5.66
CA THR A 82 24.33 -0.08 4.89
C THR A 82 24.47 1.27 5.59
N LEU A 83 23.40 1.79 6.19
CA LEU A 83 23.35 3.13 6.78
C LEU A 83 23.72 3.14 8.28
N GLY A 84 23.64 2.00 8.95
CA GLY A 84 23.78 1.90 10.40
C GLY A 84 22.51 2.28 11.17
N MET A 85 22.44 1.86 12.44
CA MET A 85 21.24 1.98 13.28
C MET A 85 20.77 3.42 13.49
N VAL A 86 21.70 4.33 13.82
CA VAL A 86 21.35 5.73 14.15
C VAL A 86 20.81 6.46 12.92
N ALA A 87 21.51 6.40 11.80
CA ALA A 87 21.08 7.07 10.57
C ALA A 87 19.80 6.46 9.99
N GLY A 88 19.66 5.13 10.04
CA GLY A 88 18.45 4.45 9.59
C GLY A 88 17.19 4.84 10.37
N VAL A 89 17.27 4.99 11.70
CA VAL A 89 16.14 5.42 12.53
C VAL A 89 15.74 6.87 12.22
N ILE A 90 16.72 7.78 12.14
CA ILE A 90 16.45 9.19 11.82
C ILE A 90 15.77 9.31 10.44
N LEU A 91 16.25 8.56 9.44
CA LEU A 91 15.67 8.54 8.10
C LEU A 91 14.24 7.98 8.11
N THR A 92 14.01 6.90 8.86
CA THR A 92 12.68 6.27 8.98
C THR A 92 11.66 7.23 9.58
N ILE A 93 12.03 7.95 10.65
CA ILE A 93 11.18 8.97 11.27
C ILE A 93 10.93 10.12 10.29
N GLY A 94 11.97 10.61 9.60
CA GLY A 94 11.86 11.66 8.60
C GLY A 94 10.89 11.29 7.47
N PHE A 95 11.02 10.08 6.92
CA PHE A 95 10.13 9.59 5.86
C PHE A 95 8.69 9.41 6.37
N GLY A 96 8.51 8.95 7.61
CA GLY A 96 7.20 8.86 8.25
C GLY A 96 6.51 10.21 8.42
N LEU A 97 7.25 11.25 8.82
CA LEU A 97 6.70 12.62 8.94
C LEU A 97 6.34 13.22 7.60
N ILE A 98 7.19 13.03 6.57
CA ILE A 98 6.92 13.50 5.21
C ILE A 98 5.68 12.80 4.65
N ALA A 99 5.57 11.48 4.83
CA ALA A 99 4.39 10.72 4.44
C ALA A 99 3.13 11.23 5.15
N LEU A 100 3.16 11.38 6.48
CA LEU A 100 2.03 11.88 7.25
C LEU A 100 1.59 13.30 6.83
N TYR A 101 2.54 14.19 6.55
CA TYR A 101 2.26 15.53 6.07
C TYR A 101 1.62 15.51 4.69
N SER A 102 2.14 14.69 3.77
CA SER A 102 1.60 14.53 2.43
C SER A 102 0.16 14.00 2.49
N SER A 103 -0.09 13.02 3.37
CA SER A 103 -1.42 12.47 3.59
C SER A 103 -2.41 13.45 4.15
N TYR A 104 -1.93 14.33 5.02
CA TYR A 104 -2.76 15.38 5.57
C TYR A 104 -3.24 16.36 4.47
N ILE A 105 -2.34 16.78 3.57
CA ILE A 105 -2.67 17.70 2.48
C ILE A 105 -3.63 17.06 1.47
N ILE A 106 -3.37 15.83 1.03
CA ILE A 106 -4.26 15.10 0.11
C ILE A 106 -5.65 14.93 0.75
N GLY A 107 -5.68 14.56 2.03
CA GLY A 107 -6.90 14.43 2.80
C GLY A 107 -7.70 15.74 2.95
N LEU A 108 -7.06 16.90 2.99
CA LEU A 108 -7.73 18.20 3.00
C LEU A 108 -8.28 18.57 1.61
N VAL A 109 -7.51 18.32 0.56
CA VAL A 109 -7.93 18.62 -0.81
C VAL A 109 -9.12 17.77 -1.23
N LYS A 110 -9.17 16.49 -0.84
CA LYS A 110 -10.33 15.63 -1.13
C LYS A 110 -11.61 16.10 -0.43
N LEU A 111 -11.51 16.74 0.75
CA LEU A 111 -12.67 17.36 1.40
C LEU A 111 -13.10 18.67 0.73
N ARG A 112 -12.14 19.43 0.20
CA ARG A 112 -12.40 20.73 -0.43
C ARG A 112 -12.95 20.60 -1.85
N TYR A 113 -12.47 19.61 -2.61
CA TYR A 113 -12.82 19.36 -4.00
C TYR A 113 -13.34 17.93 -4.20
N PRO A 114 -14.56 17.63 -3.72
CA PRO A 114 -15.16 16.31 -3.90
C PRO A 114 -15.51 15.99 -5.36
N HIS A 115 -15.49 16.99 -6.24
CA HIS A 115 -15.83 16.86 -7.67
C HIS A 115 -14.65 16.40 -8.54
N LEU A 116 -13.46 16.18 -7.97
CA LEU A 116 -12.31 15.62 -8.67
C LEU A 116 -12.30 14.10 -8.44
N PRO A 117 -12.78 13.30 -9.42
CA PRO A 117 -12.80 11.84 -9.30
C PRO A 117 -11.38 11.28 -9.34
N HIS A 118 -10.52 11.79 -10.24
CA HIS A 118 -9.20 11.25 -10.52
C HIS A 118 -8.10 11.89 -9.68
N TYR A 119 -7.11 11.09 -9.27
CA TYR A 119 -5.89 11.58 -8.64
C TYR A 119 -5.04 12.44 -9.60
N VAL A 120 -5.14 12.19 -10.90
CA VAL A 120 -4.38 12.94 -11.92
C VAL A 120 -4.79 14.43 -11.96
N ASP A 121 -6.06 14.72 -11.69
CA ASP A 121 -6.56 16.10 -11.62
C ASP A 121 -6.01 16.88 -10.42
N PHE A 122 -5.50 16.20 -9.39
CA PHE A 122 -4.79 16.82 -8.27
C PHE A 122 -3.50 17.51 -8.73
N GLY A 123 -2.79 16.90 -9.69
CA GLY A 123 -1.60 17.48 -10.32
C GLY A 123 -1.92 18.79 -11.04
N ARG A 124 -3.11 18.89 -11.63
CA ARG A 124 -3.59 20.11 -12.27
C ARG A 124 -3.84 21.24 -11.27
N LEU A 125 -4.31 20.92 -10.06
CA LEU A 125 -4.54 21.90 -9.01
C LEU A 125 -3.23 22.41 -8.38
N LEU A 126 -2.21 21.56 -8.28
CA LEU A 126 -0.90 21.92 -7.71
C LEU A 126 0.02 22.67 -8.67
N MET A 127 0.09 22.27 -9.94
CA MET A 127 1.06 22.79 -10.93
C MET A 127 0.41 23.37 -12.20
N GLY A 128 -0.92 23.57 -12.21
CA GLY A 128 -1.64 24.09 -13.37
C GLY A 128 -1.72 23.08 -14.52
N GLY A 129 -1.94 23.57 -15.75
CA GLY A 129 -2.23 22.71 -16.92
C GLY A 129 -1.12 21.71 -17.31
N ILE A 130 0.13 21.96 -16.93
CA ILE A 130 1.26 21.04 -17.18
C ILE A 130 1.29 19.93 -16.12
N GLY A 131 0.84 20.23 -14.90
CA GLY A 131 0.85 19.29 -13.78
C GLY A 131 0.04 18.03 -14.06
N ASP A 132 -1.09 18.15 -14.74
CA ASP A 132 -1.97 17.05 -15.15
C ASP A 132 -1.21 15.94 -15.92
N LYS A 133 -0.45 16.33 -16.96
CA LYS A 133 0.34 15.38 -17.77
C LYS A 133 1.48 14.73 -16.98
N ILE A 134 2.19 15.51 -16.16
CA ILE A 134 3.32 15.01 -15.39
C ILE A 134 2.83 14.03 -14.31
N PHE A 135 1.77 14.38 -13.60
CA PHE A 135 1.18 13.52 -12.57
C PHE A 135 0.57 12.26 -13.18
N GLY A 136 -0.06 12.36 -14.35
CA GLY A 136 -0.62 11.21 -15.05
C GLY A 136 0.45 10.21 -15.48
N VAL A 137 1.53 10.69 -16.11
CA VAL A 137 2.66 9.84 -16.50
C VAL A 137 3.38 9.27 -15.27
N GLY A 138 3.64 10.11 -14.26
CA GLY A 138 4.28 9.70 -13.02
C GLY A 138 3.48 8.63 -12.27
N PHE A 139 2.16 8.80 -12.19
CA PHE A 139 1.26 7.83 -11.57
C PHE A 139 1.28 6.47 -12.26
N VAL A 140 1.15 6.43 -13.60
CA VAL A 140 1.20 5.17 -14.35
C VAL A 140 2.58 4.48 -14.22
N ALA A 141 3.66 5.27 -14.24
CA ALA A 141 5.01 4.75 -14.05
C ALA A 141 5.19 4.15 -12.65
N LEU A 142 4.74 4.84 -11.60
CA LEU A 142 4.78 4.35 -10.22
C LEU A 142 4.04 3.02 -10.08
N MET A 143 2.85 2.90 -10.67
CA MET A 143 2.06 1.67 -10.60
C MET A 143 2.71 0.50 -11.32
N THR A 144 3.26 0.75 -12.50
CA THR A 144 4.02 -0.28 -13.23
C THR A 144 5.24 -0.75 -12.43
N LEU A 145 5.95 0.18 -11.77
CA LEU A 145 7.12 -0.15 -10.94
C LEU A 145 6.72 -0.91 -9.66
N THR A 146 5.61 -0.55 -9.03
CA THR A 146 5.07 -1.25 -7.86
C THR A 146 4.73 -2.69 -8.22
N VAL A 147 3.93 -2.92 -9.27
CA VAL A 147 3.59 -4.28 -9.74
C VAL A 147 4.86 -5.05 -10.11
N GLY A 148 5.82 -4.41 -10.77
CA GLY A 148 7.14 -5.00 -11.06
C GLY A 148 7.88 -5.46 -9.79
N SER A 149 7.79 -4.70 -8.70
CA SER A 149 8.42 -5.03 -7.41
C SER A 149 7.79 -6.26 -6.75
N HIS A 150 6.47 -6.45 -6.90
CA HIS A 150 5.79 -7.66 -6.44
C HIS A 150 6.18 -8.89 -7.29
N CYS A 151 6.29 -8.73 -8.61
CA CYS A 151 6.82 -9.77 -9.49
C CYS A 151 8.25 -10.16 -9.09
N LEU A 152 9.10 -9.18 -8.77
CA LEU A 152 10.47 -9.40 -8.33
C LEU A 152 10.55 -10.15 -6.99
N THR A 153 9.68 -9.80 -6.04
CA THR A 153 9.55 -10.51 -4.76
C THR A 153 9.13 -11.97 -4.99
N GLY A 154 8.14 -12.22 -5.85
CA GLY A 154 7.72 -13.58 -6.19
C GLY A 154 8.78 -14.39 -6.93
N LYS A 155 9.59 -13.75 -7.78
CA LYS A 155 10.78 -14.39 -8.38
C LYS A 155 11.76 -14.86 -7.31
N LEU A 156 12.05 -14.03 -6.31
CA LEU A 156 12.93 -14.39 -5.20
C LEU A 156 12.35 -15.57 -4.40
N ALA A 157 11.06 -15.54 -4.09
CA ALA A 157 10.38 -16.63 -3.39
C ALA A 157 10.48 -17.97 -4.15
N LEU A 158 10.18 -17.97 -5.45
CA LEU A 158 10.27 -19.19 -6.28
C LEU A 158 11.70 -19.70 -6.42
N THR A 159 12.68 -18.79 -6.47
CA THR A 159 14.10 -19.16 -6.53
C THR A 159 14.55 -19.85 -5.24
N ILE A 160 14.11 -19.35 -4.08
CA ILE A 160 14.42 -19.95 -2.78
C ILE A 160 13.78 -21.34 -2.63
N ILE A 161 12.53 -21.52 -3.07
CA ILE A 161 11.81 -22.80 -2.94
C ILE A 161 12.37 -23.88 -3.88
N THR A 162 12.73 -23.51 -5.11
CA THR A 162 13.08 -24.48 -6.14
C THR A 162 14.57 -24.87 -6.13
N GLU A 163 15.42 -24.17 -5.36
CA GLU A 163 16.88 -24.36 -5.28
C GLU A 163 17.58 -24.59 -6.64
N SER A 164 17.03 -24.02 -7.71
CA SER A 164 17.47 -24.30 -9.08
C SER A 164 17.87 -23.00 -9.80
N ASN A 165 18.98 -23.08 -10.55
CA ASN A 165 19.52 -21.98 -11.36
C ASN A 165 18.80 -21.84 -12.71
N VAL A 166 17.49 -22.06 -12.74
CA VAL A 166 16.70 -21.80 -13.95
C VAL A 166 16.72 -20.30 -14.23
N CYS A 167 16.53 -19.91 -15.50
CA CYS A 167 16.56 -18.51 -15.89
C CYS A 167 15.61 -17.69 -15.01
N ALA A 168 16.14 -16.73 -14.25
CA ALA A 168 15.38 -15.92 -13.30
C ALA A 168 14.20 -15.17 -13.96
N LEU A 169 14.27 -14.99 -15.29
CA LEU A 169 13.19 -14.48 -16.13
C LEU A 169 11.95 -15.38 -16.08
N LEU A 170 12.10 -16.70 -16.17
CA LEU A 170 10.98 -17.64 -16.18
C LEU A 170 10.23 -17.64 -14.86
N PHE A 171 10.96 -17.61 -13.73
CA PHE A 171 10.31 -17.48 -12.42
C PHE A 171 9.58 -16.15 -12.25
N SER A 172 10.08 -15.06 -12.86
CA SER A 172 9.35 -13.79 -12.89
C SER A 172 8.07 -13.87 -13.71
N ILE A 173 8.07 -14.58 -14.85
CA ILE A 173 6.88 -14.76 -15.69
C ILE A 173 5.84 -15.62 -14.95
N VAL A 174 6.26 -16.71 -14.32
CA VAL A 174 5.36 -17.57 -13.50
C VAL A 174 4.74 -16.77 -12.36
N SER A 175 5.56 -15.99 -11.64
CA SER A 175 5.08 -15.07 -10.60
C SER A 175 4.05 -14.06 -11.13
N ALA A 176 4.31 -13.47 -12.30
CA ALA A 176 3.38 -12.53 -12.94
C ALA A 176 2.05 -13.19 -13.34
N VAL A 177 2.07 -14.44 -13.83
CA VAL A 177 0.84 -15.19 -14.15
C VAL A 177 0.03 -15.47 -12.89
N ILE A 178 0.67 -15.85 -11.78
CA ILE A 178 -0.02 -16.09 -10.51
C ILE A 178 -0.65 -14.79 -9.99
N LEU A 179 0.11 -13.68 -10.01
CA LEU A 179 -0.40 -12.36 -9.61
C LEU A 179 -1.54 -11.90 -10.52
N PHE A 180 -1.46 -12.18 -11.82
CA PHE A 180 -2.53 -11.88 -12.77
C PHE A 180 -3.81 -12.66 -12.44
N VAL A 181 -3.70 -13.96 -12.12
CA VAL A 181 -4.86 -14.77 -11.69
C VAL A 181 -5.44 -14.24 -10.38
N PHE A 182 -4.60 -13.82 -9.43
CA PHE A 182 -5.03 -13.18 -8.19
C PHE A 182 -5.60 -11.76 -8.37
N ALA A 183 -5.30 -11.09 -9.48
CA ALA A 183 -5.85 -9.78 -9.83
C ALA A 183 -7.24 -9.88 -10.52
N VAL A 184 -7.60 -11.05 -11.05
CA VAL A 184 -8.90 -11.29 -11.71
C VAL A 184 -10.14 -11.38 -10.78
N PRO A 185 -10.11 -11.73 -9.48
CA PRO A 185 -11.33 -11.93 -8.69
C PRO A 185 -12.11 -10.61 -8.51
N PRO A 186 -13.29 -10.45 -9.14
CA PRO A 186 -13.94 -9.15 -9.29
C PRO A 186 -14.96 -8.87 -8.17
N SER A 187 -14.69 -9.32 -6.94
CA SER A 187 -15.60 -9.12 -5.80
C SER A 187 -14.87 -8.51 -4.61
N PHE A 188 -15.22 -7.27 -4.31
CA PHE A 188 -14.71 -6.49 -3.16
C PHE A 188 -14.96 -7.15 -1.79
N ALA A 189 -15.89 -8.11 -1.70
CA ALA A 189 -16.10 -8.91 -0.49
C ALA A 189 -15.00 -9.97 -0.29
N GLU A 190 -14.49 -10.55 -1.38
CA GLU A 190 -13.44 -11.58 -1.37
C GLU A 190 -12.08 -10.97 -1.00
N ILE A 191 -11.79 -9.76 -1.48
CA ILE A 191 -10.56 -9.04 -1.14
C ILE A 191 -10.50 -8.75 0.37
N SER A 192 -11.65 -8.44 0.97
CA SER A 192 -11.73 -8.21 2.42
C SER A 192 -11.45 -9.45 3.26
N ILE A 193 -11.77 -10.66 2.79
CA ILE A 193 -11.46 -11.89 3.54
C ILE A 193 -9.97 -12.23 3.40
N LEU A 194 -9.40 -12.04 2.20
CA LEU A 194 -7.96 -12.17 1.97
C LEU A 194 -7.14 -11.25 2.88
N GLY A 195 -7.61 -10.01 3.11
CA GLY A 195 -6.96 -9.07 4.02
C GLY A 195 -6.82 -9.55 5.47
N TYR A 196 -7.82 -10.28 5.99
CA TYR A 196 -7.73 -10.86 7.33
C TYR A 196 -6.72 -12.02 7.38
N ILE A 197 -6.62 -12.80 6.31
CA ILE A 197 -5.64 -13.89 6.18
C ILE A 197 -4.22 -13.31 6.11
N ASP A 198 -4.01 -12.26 5.32
CA ASP A 198 -2.73 -11.57 5.19
C ASP A 198 -2.28 -10.93 6.52
N PHE A 199 -3.20 -10.29 7.25
CA PHE A 199 -2.92 -9.77 8.58
C PHE A 199 -2.45 -10.87 9.55
N ALA A 200 -3.15 -12.01 9.60
CA ALA A 200 -2.76 -13.13 10.43
C ALA A 200 -1.38 -13.68 10.02
N SER A 201 -1.11 -13.79 8.72
CA SER A 201 0.17 -14.23 8.16
C SER A 201 1.33 -13.34 8.62
N ILE A 202 1.19 -12.02 8.52
CA ILE A 202 2.25 -11.07 8.92
C ILE A 202 2.54 -11.13 10.42
N ILE A 203 1.52 -11.27 11.28
CA ILE A 203 1.73 -11.42 12.72
C ILE A 203 2.56 -12.68 13.03
N VAL A 204 2.25 -13.79 12.36
CA VAL A 204 3.00 -15.05 12.51
C VAL A 204 4.45 -14.90 12.00
N VAL A 205 4.64 -14.32 10.81
CA VAL A 205 5.97 -14.11 10.21
C VAL A 205 6.85 -13.21 11.07
N ILE A 206 6.32 -12.11 11.58
CA ILE A 206 7.07 -11.21 12.47
C ILE A 206 7.43 -11.93 13.78
N GLY A 207 6.47 -12.65 14.37
CA GLY A 207 6.71 -13.42 15.59
C GLY A 207 7.84 -14.45 15.43
N ILE A 208 7.80 -15.23 14.34
CA ILE A 208 8.86 -16.20 14.01
C ILE A 208 10.18 -15.48 13.77
N SER A 209 10.19 -14.36 13.04
CA SER A 209 11.41 -13.61 12.74
C SER A 209 12.09 -13.07 14.00
N VAL A 210 11.31 -12.57 14.97
CA VAL A 210 11.84 -12.09 16.25
C VAL A 210 12.46 -13.22 17.06
N ILE A 211 11.79 -14.37 17.17
CA ILE A 211 12.29 -15.54 17.90
C ILE A 211 13.54 -16.12 17.21
N ALA A 212 13.51 -16.23 15.87
CA ALA A 212 14.64 -16.73 15.11
C ALA A 212 15.89 -15.85 15.30
N THR A 213 15.71 -14.52 15.25
CA THR A 213 16.80 -13.56 15.44
C THR A 213 17.34 -13.60 16.87
N SER A 214 16.47 -13.72 17.88
CA SER A 214 16.91 -13.75 19.28
C SER A 214 17.74 -14.98 19.61
N VAL A 215 17.36 -16.16 19.09
CA VAL A 215 18.13 -17.41 19.29
C VAL A 215 19.49 -17.35 18.61
N GLN A 216 19.57 -16.81 17.38
CA GLN A 216 20.83 -16.64 16.66
C GLN A 216 21.81 -15.75 17.43
N ASN A 217 21.32 -14.67 18.05
CA ASN A 217 22.15 -13.77 18.86
C ASN A 217 22.68 -14.42 20.16
N THR A 218 21.95 -15.38 20.74
CA THR A 218 22.42 -16.13 21.93
C THR A 218 23.48 -17.18 21.58
N GLY A 219 23.41 -17.78 20.39
CA GLY A 219 24.43 -18.74 19.93
C GLY A 219 25.80 -18.11 19.66
N SER A 220 25.83 -16.88 19.14
CA SER A 220 27.07 -16.16 18.82
C SER A 220 27.86 -15.70 20.05
N VAL A 221 27.20 -15.43 21.18
CA VAL A 221 27.89 -15.04 22.44
C VAL A 221 28.47 -16.21 23.23
N SER A 222 28.17 -17.47 22.85
CA SER A 222 28.68 -18.66 23.53
C SER A 222 29.92 -19.27 22.86
N SER A 223 30.38 -18.69 21.74
CA SER A 223 31.53 -19.20 20.95
C SER A 223 32.75 -18.25 20.93
N ASP A 224 32.75 -17.22 21.78
CA ASP A 224 33.93 -16.39 22.11
C ASP A 224 34.48 -16.78 23.49
#